data_AF-A0A0K1S6N8-F1
#
_entry.id   AF-A0A0K1S6N8-F1
#
_cell.length_a   1.000
_cell.length_b   1.000
_cell.length_c   1.000
_cell.angle_alpha   90.00
_cell.angle_beta   90.00
_cell.angle_gamma   90.00
#
_symmetry.space_group_name_H-M   'P 1'
#
loop_
_entity.id
_entity.type
_entity.pdbx_description
1 polymer ?
#
loop_
_entity_poly.entity_id
_entity_poly.type
_entity_poly.pdbx_seq_one_letter_code
_entity_poly.pdbx_strand_id
1 'polypeptide(L)'
;MGTKVKPTRRVWIPKPNGEKRPLGIPTMKDRALQALAKLVLEPEWEAKFEPNSYGFRVGRSCHDAIAGIFQAINKKAKYVLGASHLRDE
;
A
#
# COMPACT_ATOMS: atom_id res chain seq x y z
N MET A 1 11.44 22.16 14.34
CA MET A 1 11.52 20.91 13.53
C MET A 1 11.63 21.24 12.04
N GLY A 2 12.67 21.95 11.60
CA GLY A 2 12.68 22.65 10.30
C GLY A 2 13.81 22.31 9.33
N THR A 3 14.32 21.07 9.32
CA THR A 3 15.33 20.69 8.31
C THR A 3 14.66 20.25 7.01
N LYS A 4 14.96 20.94 5.91
CA LYS A 4 14.53 20.60 4.55
C LYS A 4 14.88 19.15 4.22
N VAL A 5 13.89 18.38 3.75
CA VAL A 5 14.07 16.99 3.32
C VAL A 5 15.04 16.91 2.14
N LYS A 6 15.83 15.84 2.08
CA LYS A 6 16.74 15.60 0.95
C LYS A 6 15.96 14.96 -0.21
N PRO A 7 16.36 15.24 -1.48
CA PRO A 7 15.79 14.56 -2.63
C PRO A 7 15.96 13.03 -2.53
N THR A 8 14.96 12.27 -2.98
CA THR A 8 15.05 10.81 -3.04
C THR A 8 15.98 10.37 -4.16
N ARG A 9 16.76 9.31 -3.91
CA ARG A 9 17.66 8.72 -4.90
C ARG A 9 16.89 7.74 -5.80
N ARG A 10 16.93 7.95 -7.11
CA ARG A 10 16.31 7.06 -8.08
C ARG A 10 17.11 5.76 -8.22
N VAL A 11 16.41 4.62 -8.16
CA VAL A 11 16.97 3.28 -8.41
C VAL A 11 16.03 2.50 -9.32
N TRP A 12 16.58 1.92 -10.38
CA TRP A 12 15.81 1.09 -11.30
C TRP A 12 15.94 -0.39 -10.91
N ILE A 13 14.80 -1.06 -10.73
CA ILE A 13 14.75 -2.51 -10.51
C ILE A 13 14.01 -3.19 -11.67
N PRO A 14 14.41 -4.39 -12.09
CA PRO A 14 13.69 -5.11 -13.15
C PRO A 14 12.30 -5.55 -12.67
N LYS A 15 11.30 -5.41 -13.54
CA LYS A 15 9.99 -6.06 -13.41
C LYS A 15 10.02 -7.43 -14.13
N PRO A 16 9.14 -8.39 -13.78
CA PRO A 16 9.06 -9.69 -14.48
C PRO A 16 8.69 -9.59 -15.96
N ASN A 17 8.01 -8.53 -16.38
CA ASN A 17 7.60 -8.28 -17.77
C ASN A 17 8.71 -7.65 -18.64
N GLY A 18 9.94 -7.51 -18.13
CA GLY A 18 11.07 -6.93 -18.87
C GLY A 18 11.21 -5.41 -18.74
N GLU A 19 10.22 -4.72 -18.21
CA GLU A 19 10.31 -3.29 -17.92
C GLU A 19 11.13 -3.01 -16.64
N LYS A 20 11.41 -1.73 -16.37
CA LYS A 20 12.09 -1.30 -15.13
C LYS A 20 11.16 -0.47 -14.28
N ARG A 21 11.08 -0.78 -12.97
CA ARG A 21 10.35 0.04 -11.98
C ARG A 21 11.30 1.05 -11.34
N PRO A 22 11.00 2.36 -11.40
CA PRO A 22 11.80 3.38 -10.74
C PRO A 22 11.41 3.52 -9.25
N LEU A 23 12.28 3.11 -8.32
CA LEU A 23 12.14 3.37 -6.88
C LEU A 23 12.77 4.71 -6.50
N GLY A 24 12.11 5.46 -5.61
CA GLY A 24 12.68 6.63 -4.94
C GLY A 24 13.11 6.27 -3.54
N ILE A 25 14.42 6.20 -3.28
CA ILE A 25 14.99 5.78 -1.98
C ILE A 25 15.36 7.04 -1.17
N PRO A 26 14.69 7.33 -0.04
CA PRO A 26 15.06 8.44 0.84
C PRO A 26 16.35 8.16 1.61
N THR A 27 16.93 9.19 2.23
CA THR A 27 18.08 9.00 3.12
C THR A 27 17.69 8.26 4.39
N MET A 28 18.67 7.69 5.12
CA MET A 28 18.40 7.01 6.40
C MET A 28 17.65 7.91 7.39
N LYS A 29 18.04 9.19 7.48
CA LYS A 29 17.39 10.18 8.34
C LYS A 29 15.92 10.40 7.94
N ASP A 30 15.66 10.57 6.64
CA ASP A 30 14.29 10.80 6.16
C ASP A 30 13.42 9.56 6.35
N ARG A 31 13.96 8.35 6.18
CA ARG A 31 13.26 7.09 6.48
C ARG A 31 12.89 6.98 7.95
N ALA A 32 13.80 7.36 8.86
CA ALA A 32 13.52 7.36 10.30
C ALA A 32 12.42 8.37 10.66
N LEU A 33 12.45 9.57 10.06
CA LEU A 33 11.41 10.59 10.27
C LEU A 33 10.05 10.14 9.71
N GLN A 34 10.02 9.52 8.53
CA GLN A 34 8.80 8.94 7.96
C GLN A 34 8.24 7.82 8.84
N ALA A 35 9.10 6.96 9.39
CA ALA A 35 8.69 5.90 10.31
C ALA A 35 8.10 6.49 11.60
N LEU A 36 8.69 7.54 12.16
CA LEU A 36 8.13 8.24 13.32
C LEU A 36 6.75 8.82 13.01
N ALA A 37 6.59 9.51 11.87
CA ALA A 37 5.30 10.02 11.45
C ALA A 37 4.26 8.90 11.27
N LYS A 38 4.67 7.77 10.69
CA LYS A 38 3.82 6.58 10.55
C LYS A 38 3.32 6.10 11.91
N LEU A 39 4.19 5.93 12.90
CA LEU A 39 3.81 5.42 14.23
C LEU A 39 2.73 6.29 14.92
N VAL A 40 2.75 7.60 14.70
CA VAL A 40 1.75 8.51 15.27
C VAL A 40 0.44 8.46 14.49
N LEU A 41 0.49 8.38 13.16
CA LEU A 41 -0.69 8.43 12.31
C LEU A 41 -1.43 7.09 12.23
N GLU A 42 -0.71 5.97 12.24
CA GLU A 42 -1.26 4.62 12.09
C GLU A 42 -2.43 4.31 13.05
N PRO A 43 -2.37 4.55 14.37
CA PRO A 43 -3.50 4.24 15.26
C PRO A 43 -4.76 5.07 14.97
N GLU A 44 -4.61 6.34 14.64
CA GLU A 44 -5.73 7.23 14.33
C GLU A 44 -6.44 6.82 13.03
N TRP A 45 -5.66 6.43 12.02
CA TRP A 45 -6.23 5.96 10.75
C TRP A 45 -6.81 4.56 10.86
N GLU A 46 -6.22 3.67 11.65
CA GLU A 46 -6.79 2.34 11.84
C GLU A 46 -8.16 2.36 12.51
N ALA A 47 -8.42 3.33 13.38
CA ALA A 47 -9.76 3.53 13.95
C ALA A 47 -10.81 3.97 12.91
N LYS A 48 -10.40 4.51 11.75
CA LYS A 48 -11.28 5.07 10.72
C LYS A 48 -11.35 4.25 9.44
N PHE A 49 -10.40 3.35 9.20
CA PHE A 49 -10.36 2.57 7.96
C PHE A 49 -11.57 1.65 7.82
N GLU A 50 -12.04 1.52 6.57
CA GLU A 50 -13.16 0.65 6.24
C GLU A 50 -12.80 -0.83 6.48
N PRO A 51 -13.72 -1.66 7.02
CA PRO A 51 -13.42 -3.05 7.37
C PRO A 51 -12.96 -3.95 6.21
N ASN A 52 -13.43 -3.69 4.98
CA ASN A 52 -13.05 -4.38 3.74
C ASN A 52 -11.86 -3.73 3.01
N SER A 53 -11.11 -2.83 3.66
CA SER A 53 -9.82 -2.37 3.20
C SER A 53 -8.69 -3.24 3.77
N TYR A 54 -7.90 -3.89 2.91
CA TYR A 54 -6.92 -4.89 3.35
C TYR A 54 -5.45 -4.50 3.07
N GLY A 55 -5.21 -3.57 2.15
CA GLY A 55 -3.85 -3.25 1.68
C GLY A 55 -3.05 -2.41 2.69
N PHE A 56 -1.78 -2.80 2.91
CA PHE A 56 -0.78 -2.06 3.70
C PHE A 56 -1.16 -1.74 5.16
N ARG A 57 -2.08 -2.53 5.75
CA ARG A 57 -2.57 -2.37 7.12
C ARG A 57 -1.96 -3.41 8.06
N VAL A 58 -1.80 -3.04 9.33
CA VAL A 58 -1.26 -3.97 10.34
C VAL A 58 -2.31 -5.03 10.66
N GLY A 59 -1.88 -6.30 10.71
CA GLY A 59 -2.79 -7.42 11.02
C GLY A 59 -3.80 -7.75 9.91
N ARG A 60 -3.63 -7.21 8.70
CA ARG A 60 -4.43 -7.54 7.51
C ARG A 60 -3.53 -8.03 6.38
N SER A 61 -4.04 -8.95 5.58
CA SER A 61 -3.32 -9.60 4.50
C SER A 61 -4.19 -9.79 3.25
N CYS A 62 -3.56 -10.17 2.14
CA CYS A 62 -4.28 -10.55 0.92
C CYS A 62 -5.22 -11.76 1.15
N HIS A 63 -4.89 -12.66 2.09
CA HIS A 63 -5.74 -13.81 2.41
C HIS A 63 -7.04 -13.40 3.08
N ASP A 64 -7.03 -12.36 3.92
CA ASP A 64 -8.24 -11.81 4.53
C ASP A 64 -9.18 -11.23 3.46
N ALA A 65 -8.62 -10.56 2.44
CA ALA A 65 -9.38 -10.06 1.31
C ALA A 65 -10.05 -11.19 0.51
N ILE A 66 -9.31 -12.26 0.22
CA ILE A 66 -9.83 -13.44 -0.48
C ILE A 66 -10.95 -14.09 0.33
N ALA A 67 -10.78 -14.24 1.65
CA ALA A 67 -11.80 -14.80 2.53
C ALA A 67 -13.07 -13.92 2.55
N GLY A 68 -12.93 -12.60 2.64
CA GLY A 68 -14.04 -11.65 2.57
C GLY A 68 -14.80 -11.75 1.25
N ILE A 69 -14.09 -11.81 0.13
CA ILE A 69 -14.68 -12.02 -1.21
C ILE A 69 -15.45 -13.35 -1.25
N PHE A 70 -14.83 -14.45 -0.80
CA PHE A 70 -15.45 -15.76 -0.80
C PHE A 70 -16.76 -15.77 0.00
N GLN A 71 -16.74 -15.24 1.23
CA GLN A 71 -17.94 -15.13 2.06
C GLN A 71 -19.03 -14.28 1.40
N ALA A 72 -18.66 -13.23 0.66
CA ALA A 72 -19.61 -12.39 -0.03
C ALA A 72 -20.26 -13.07 -1.24
N ILE A 73 -19.55 -13.95 -1.97
CA ILE A 73 -20.03 -14.47 -3.26
C ILE A 73 -20.43 -15.95 -3.25
N ASN A 74 -20.15 -16.71 -2.20
CA ASN A 74 -20.32 -18.18 -2.21
C ASN A 74 -21.76 -18.71 -2.26
N LYS A 75 -22.79 -17.87 -2.03
CA LYS A 75 -24.20 -18.32 -1.98
C LYS A 75 -24.93 -18.24 -3.31
N LYS A 76 -24.59 -17.26 -4.15
CA LYS A 76 -25.27 -16.97 -5.42
C LYS A 76 -24.28 -16.37 -6.40
N ALA A 77 -24.46 -16.66 -7.69
CA ALA A 77 -23.68 -16.05 -8.75
C ALA A 77 -23.80 -14.51 -8.72
N LYS A 78 -22.67 -13.82 -8.87
CA LYS A 78 -22.57 -12.35 -8.87
C LYS A 78 -21.60 -11.91 -9.96
N TYR A 79 -21.74 -10.66 -10.39
CA TYR A 79 -20.79 -10.01 -11.28
C TYR A 79 -19.76 -9.22 -10.47
N VAL A 80 -18.51 -9.22 -10.92
CA VAL A 80 -17.42 -8.44 -10.33
C VAL A 80 -17.01 -7.35 -11.30
N LEU A 81 -17.03 -6.10 -10.85
CA LEU A 81 -16.52 -4.97 -11.61
C LEU A 81 -15.04 -4.77 -11.26
N GLY A 82 -14.16 -5.03 -12.22
CA GLY A 82 -12.75 -4.67 -12.10
C GLY A 82 -12.58 -3.17 -12.28
N ALA A 83 -12.09 -2.49 -11.25
CA ALA A 83 -11.74 -1.07 -11.31
C ALA A 83 -10.29 -0.90 -10.83
N SER A 84 -9.41 -0.45 -11.74
CA SER A 84 -8.05 -0.05 -11.42
C SER A 84 -7.80 1.35 -11.99
N HIS A 85 -7.21 2.23 -11.17
CA HIS A 85 -6.81 3.57 -11.59
C HIS A 85 -5.37 3.61 -12.13
N LEU A 86 -4.59 2.54 -11.91
CA LEU A 86 -3.23 2.42 -12.40
C LEU A 86 -3.28 2.04 -13.87
N ARG A 87 -2.90 2.98 -14.75
CA ARG A 87 -2.50 2.63 -16.11
C ARG A 87 -1.26 1.75 -15.99
N ASP A 88 -1.27 0.62 -16.68
CA ASP A 88 -0.11 -0.22 -16.82
C ASP A 88 1.00 0.58 -17.54
N GLU A 89 1.88 1.21 -16.76
CA GLU A 89 3.20 1.72 -17.16
C GLU A 89 4.29 1.10 -16.28
#